data_AF-A0A6F8YM10-F1
#
_entry.id   AF-A0A6F8YM10-F1
#
_cell.length_a   1.000
_cell.length_b   1.000
_cell.length_c   1.000
_cell.angle_alpha   90.00
_cell.angle_beta   90.00
_cell.angle_gamma   90.00
#
_symmetry.space_group_name_H-M   'P 1'
#
loop_
_entity.id
_entity.type
_entity.pdbx_description
1 polymer ?
#
loop_
_entity_poly.entity_id
_entity_poly.type
_entity_poly.pdbx_seq_one_letter_code
_entity_poly.pdbx_strand_id
1 'polypeptide(L)'
;MHFDIVSLAIEHHDLLRAVDPATAAVPNAREEVYINLMVGYWLTTWQTGAITESQLRGLVRSMFDGEVGQEWWARVRNHWSDPRSRQKQRFCSILTEEWHRAKRE
;
A
#
# COMPACT_ATOMS: atom_id res chain seq x y z
N MET A 1 15.16 -6.03 4.68
CA MET A 1 13.91 -6.29 3.93
C MET A 1 14.16 -7.50 3.06
N HIS A 2 13.35 -8.57 3.21
CA HIS A 2 13.49 -9.79 2.41
C HIS A 2 12.72 -9.61 1.10
N PHE A 3 13.39 -9.07 0.07
CA PHE A 3 12.81 -8.89 -1.26
C PHE A 3 12.39 -10.21 -1.91
N ASP A 4 13.01 -11.33 -1.53
CA ASP A 4 12.75 -12.66 -2.07
C ASP A 4 11.31 -13.13 -1.83
N ILE A 5 10.71 -12.80 -0.68
CA ILE A 5 9.32 -13.16 -0.36
C ILE A 5 8.35 -12.46 -1.32
N VAL A 6 8.71 -11.26 -1.76
CA VAL A 6 7.85 -10.44 -2.60
C VAL A 6 7.96 -10.87 -4.05
N SER A 7 9.17 -11.12 -4.54
CA SER A 7 9.37 -11.77 -5.84
C SER A 7 8.62 -13.10 -5.89
N LEU A 8 8.71 -13.92 -4.84
CA LEU A 8 7.95 -15.17 -4.73
C LEU A 8 6.43 -14.94 -4.75
N ALA A 9 5.91 -13.91 -4.08
CA ALA A 9 4.48 -13.60 -4.07
C ALA A 9 3.96 -13.09 -5.42
N ILE A 10 4.80 -12.39 -6.20
CA ILE A 10 4.48 -11.94 -7.55
C ILE A 10 4.52 -13.12 -8.52
N GLU A 11 5.56 -13.96 -8.45
CA GLU A 11 5.75 -15.14 -9.31
C GLU A 11 4.70 -16.23 -9.03
N HIS A 12 4.39 -16.47 -7.76
CA HIS A 12 3.45 -17.48 -7.28
C HIS A 12 2.21 -16.87 -6.63
N HIS A 13 1.57 -15.93 -7.33
CA HIS A 13 0.31 -15.31 -6.87
C HIS A 13 -0.82 -16.32 -6.60
N ASP A 14 -0.77 -17.52 -7.17
CA ASP A 14 -1.70 -18.63 -6.89
C ASP A 14 -1.61 -19.11 -5.43
N LEU A 15 -0.44 -18.95 -4.79
CA LEU A 15 -0.23 -19.28 -3.38
C LEU A 15 -0.76 -18.20 -2.44
N LEU A 16 -1.14 -17.01 -2.93
CA LEU A 16 -1.73 -15.96 -2.10
C LEU A 16 -2.96 -16.45 -1.35
N ARG A 17 -3.74 -17.37 -1.93
CA ARG A 17 -4.93 -17.93 -1.28
C ARG A 17 -4.63 -18.58 0.07
N ALA A 18 -3.42 -19.06 0.30
CA ALA A 18 -3.03 -19.68 1.57
C ALA A 18 -2.77 -18.65 2.69
N VAL A 19 -2.43 -17.40 2.35
CA VAL A 19 -1.96 -16.38 3.31
C VAL A 19 -2.83 -15.12 3.36
N ASP A 20 -3.44 -14.75 2.23
CA ASP A 20 -4.39 -13.66 2.08
C ASP A 20 -5.48 -14.04 1.06
N PRO A 21 -6.46 -14.86 1.48
CA PRO A 21 -7.57 -15.28 0.62
C PRO A 21 -8.39 -14.10 0.08
N ALA A 22 -8.43 -12.98 0.79
CA ALA A 22 -9.22 -11.81 0.40
C ALA A 22 -8.60 -11.09 -0.79
N THR A 23 -7.28 -10.90 -0.77
CA THR A 23 -6.53 -10.36 -1.91
C THR A 23 -6.46 -11.35 -3.07
N ALA A 24 -6.38 -12.66 -2.81
CA ALA A 24 -6.40 -13.67 -3.87
C ALA A 24 -7.73 -13.73 -4.65
N ALA A 25 -8.83 -13.22 -4.07
CA ALA A 25 -10.16 -13.24 -4.69
C ALA A 25 -10.44 -12.02 -5.59
N VAL A 26 -9.59 -10.98 -5.57
CA VAL A 26 -9.78 -9.81 -6.44
C VAL A 26 -9.27 -10.07 -7.86
N PRO A 27 -9.90 -9.52 -8.91
CA PRO A 27 -9.42 -9.68 -10.28
C PRO A 27 -7.98 -9.19 -10.51
N ASN A 28 -7.56 -8.19 -9.74
CA ASN A 28 -6.26 -7.52 -9.85
C ASN A 28 -5.31 -7.91 -8.70
N ALA A 29 -5.32 -9.19 -8.31
CA ALA A 29 -4.56 -9.67 -7.14
C ALA A 29 -3.05 -9.42 -7.26
N ARG A 30 -2.49 -9.49 -8.48
CA ARG A 30 -1.06 -9.26 -8.72
C ARG A 30 -0.71 -7.78 -8.49
N GLU A 31 -1.55 -6.88 -8.98
CA GLU A 31 -1.42 -5.45 -8.81
C GLU A 31 -1.55 -5.07 -7.33
N GLU A 32 -2.51 -5.64 -6.60
CA GLU A 32 -2.66 -5.39 -5.15
C GLU A 32 -1.46 -5.91 -4.33
N VAL A 33 -0.87 -7.05 -4.68
CA VAL A 33 0.38 -7.53 -4.05
C VAL A 33 1.52 -6.56 -4.31
N TYR A 34 1.63 -6.06 -5.54
CA TYR A 34 2.64 -5.08 -5.87
C TYR A 34 2.41 -3.75 -5.12
N ILE A 35 1.16 -3.31 -4.96
CA ILE A 35 0.82 -2.13 -4.15
C ILE A 35 1.21 -2.36 -2.68
N ASN A 36 0.85 -3.52 -2.10
CA ASN A 36 1.24 -3.87 -0.73
C ASN A 36 2.75 -3.80 -0.52
N LEU A 37 3.53 -4.31 -1.48
CA LEU A 37 4.98 -4.21 -1.48
C LEU A 37 5.43 -2.75 -1.46
N MET A 38 4.99 -1.96 -2.44
CA MET A 38 5.45 -0.59 -2.63
C MET A 38 5.12 0.27 -1.42
N VAL A 39 3.92 0.12 -0.87
CA VAL A 39 3.50 0.84 0.35
C VAL A 39 4.32 0.39 1.56
N GLY A 40 4.63 -0.89 1.71
CA GLY A 40 5.53 -1.38 2.76
C GLY A 40 6.95 -0.83 2.65
N TYR A 41 7.49 -0.78 1.42
CA TYR A 41 8.77 -0.15 1.12
C TYR A 41 8.75 1.34 1.48
N TRP A 42 7.73 2.08 1.05
CA TRP A 42 7.57 3.49 1.36
C TRP A 42 7.45 3.76 2.86
N LEU A 43 6.71 2.92 3.59
CA LEU A 43 6.63 3.01 5.05
C LEU A 43 8.02 2.86 5.68
N THR A 44 8.83 1.92 5.21
CA THR A 44 10.19 1.70 5.73
C THR A 44 11.10 2.89 5.42
N THR A 45 11.04 3.44 4.20
CA THR A 45 11.81 4.63 3.82
C THR A 45 11.34 5.89 4.56
N TRP A 46 10.03 6.00 4.86
CA TRP A 46 9.45 7.06 5.66
C TRP A 46 9.91 6.97 7.11
N GLN A 47 9.91 5.76 7.68
CA GLN A 47 10.31 5.53 9.07
C GLN A 47 11.79 5.86 9.32
N THR A 48 12.64 5.57 8.34
CA THR A 48 14.07 5.89 8.37
C THR A 48 14.38 7.35 8.04
N GLY A 49 13.39 8.14 7.62
CA GLY A 49 13.57 9.53 7.21
C GLY A 49 14.24 9.70 5.84
N ALA A 50 14.36 8.62 5.06
CA ALA A 50 14.96 8.64 3.72
C ALA A 50 14.10 9.37 2.69
N ILE A 51 12.79 9.49 2.94
CA ILE A 51 11.88 10.31 2.14
C ILE A 51 11.14 11.33 3.00
N THR A 52 10.93 12.50 2.43
CA THR A 52 10.15 13.61 3.01
C THR A 52 8.65 13.43 2.77
N GLU A 53 7.81 14.21 3.45
CA GLU A 53 6.35 14.15 3.27
C GLU A 53 5.95 14.53 1.85
N SER A 54 6.61 15.54 1.26
CA SER A 54 6.34 15.96 -0.12
C SER A 54 6.65 14.85 -1.12
N GLN A 55 7.75 14.13 -0.94
CA GLN A 55 8.10 12.97 -1.78
C GLN A 55 7.08 11.83 -1.62
N LEU A 56 6.68 11.53 -0.38
CA LEU A 56 5.65 10.52 -0.11
C LEU A 56 4.32 10.88 -0.78
N ARG A 57 3.87 12.13 -0.69
CA ARG A 57 2.65 12.59 -1.36
C ARG A 57 2.71 12.41 -2.87
N GLY A 58 3.86 12.71 -3.50
CA GLY A 58 4.05 12.49 -4.94
C GLY A 58 3.90 11.02 -5.34
N LEU A 59 4.54 10.11 -4.59
CA LEU A 59 4.46 8.67 -4.83
C LEU A 59 3.03 8.13 -4.67
N VAL A 60 2.38 8.54 -3.58
CA VAL A 60 1.03 8.09 -3.22
C VAL A 60 -0.03 8.66 -4.17
N ARG A 61 0.12 9.91 -4.63
CA ARG A 61 -0.77 10.50 -5.63
C ARG A 61 -0.79 9.68 -6.91
N SER A 62 0.39 9.38 -7.46
CA SER A 62 0.50 8.58 -8.68
C SER A 62 -0.11 7.18 -8.54
N MET A 63 -0.07 6.59 -7.34
CA MET A 63 -0.72 5.32 -7.05
C MET A 63 -2.25 5.43 -7.06
N PHE A 64 -2.80 6.52 -6.53
CA PHE A 64 -4.25 6.75 -6.47
C PHE A 64 -4.87 7.29 -7.76
N ASP A 65 -4.06 7.70 -8.73
CA ASP A 65 -4.54 7.96 -10.10
C ASP A 65 -5.10 6.68 -10.76
N GLY A 66 -4.71 5.49 -10.28
CA GLY A 66 -5.24 4.20 -10.72
C GLY A 66 -6.38 3.67 -9.85
N GLU A 67 -7.43 3.11 -10.48
CA GLU A 67 -8.60 2.54 -9.80
C GLU A 67 -8.22 1.45 -8.78
N VAL A 68 -7.29 0.56 -9.14
CA VAL A 68 -6.81 -0.52 -8.26
C VAL A 68 -6.23 0.04 -6.95
N GLY A 69 -5.47 1.14 -7.00
CA GLY A 69 -4.93 1.79 -5.81
C GLY A 69 -6.04 2.35 -4.91
N GLN A 70 -7.06 2.94 -5.53
CA GLN A 70 -8.21 3.47 -4.80
C GLN A 70 -9.03 2.38 -4.11
N GLU A 71 -9.32 1.29 -4.81
CA GLU A 71 -10.04 0.13 -4.28
C GLU A 71 -9.26 -0.56 -3.16
N TRP A 72 -7.96 -0.77 -3.38
CA TRP A 72 -7.06 -1.37 -2.41
C TRP A 72 -7.09 -0.60 -1.08
N TRP A 73 -6.87 0.72 -1.10
CA TRP A 73 -6.89 1.51 0.13
C TRP A 73 -8.29 1.57 0.77
N ALA A 74 -9.34 1.57 -0.05
CA ALA A 74 -10.71 1.48 0.43
C ALA A 74 -10.95 0.21 1.26
N ARG A 75 -10.29 -0.89 0.90
CA ARG A 75 -10.38 -2.19 1.56
C ARG A 75 -9.48 -2.30 2.80
N VAL A 76 -8.22 -1.86 2.70
CA VAL A 76 -7.19 -2.20 3.70
C VAL A 76 -6.88 -1.10 4.72
N ARG A 77 -7.33 0.15 4.52
CA ARG A 77 -6.95 1.30 5.39
C ARG A 77 -7.12 1.06 6.89
N ASN A 78 -8.15 0.31 7.29
CA ASN A 78 -8.43 0.01 8.69
C ASN A 78 -7.41 -0.97 9.31
N HIS A 79 -6.86 -1.88 8.50
CA HIS A 79 -5.82 -2.83 8.91
C HIS A 79 -4.43 -2.19 8.95
N TRP A 80 -4.22 -1.17 8.12
CA TRP A 80 -2.96 -0.41 8.08
C TRP A 80 -2.81 0.57 9.24
N SER A 81 -3.90 1.06 9.81
CA SER A 81 -3.86 1.95 10.96
C SER A 81 -3.29 1.24 12.20
N ASP A 82 -2.24 1.80 12.79
CA ASP A 82 -1.69 1.32 14.06
C ASP A 82 -1.65 2.49 15.07
N PRO A 83 -2.52 2.49 16.09
CA PRO A 83 -2.60 3.58 17.06
C PRO A 83 -1.35 3.69 17.96
N ARG A 84 -0.47 2.67 17.97
CA ARG A 84 0.73 2.65 18.82
C ARG A 84 1.93 3.37 18.19
N SER A 85 1.89 3.66 16.89
CA SER A 85 2.98 4.33 16.18
C SER A 85 2.51 5.65 15.56
N ARG A 86 2.90 6.78 16.18
CA ARG A 86 2.59 8.12 15.66
C ARG A 86 3.13 8.33 14.24
N GLN A 87 4.30 7.77 13.94
CA GLN A 87 4.93 7.90 12.62
C GLN A 87 4.17 7.11 11.55
N LYS A 88 3.73 5.87 11.86
CA LYS A 88 2.89 5.07 10.96
C LYS A 88 1.48 5.65 10.84
N GLN A 89 0.94 6.23 11.91
CA GLN A 89 -0.33 6.94 11.88
C GLN A 89 -0.26 8.13 10.92
N ARG A 90 0.81 8.94 10.98
CA ARG A 90 1.00 10.07 10.03
C ARG A 90 1.13 9.57 8.60
N PHE A 91 1.88 8.49 8.37
CA PHE A 91 1.97 7.85 7.05
C PHE A 91 0.58 7.48 6.51
N CYS A 92 -0.24 6.78 7.31
CA CYS A 92 -1.59 6.38 6.92
C CYS A 92 -2.54 7.58 6.71
N SER A 93 -2.36 8.66 7.47
CA SER A 93 -3.10 9.90 7.24
C SER A 93 -2.79 10.50 5.87
N ILE A 94 -1.52 10.54 5.47
CA ILE A 94 -1.13 11.03 4.13
C ILE A 94 -1.78 10.18 3.03
N LEU A 95 -1.74 8.84 3.15
CA LEU A 95 -2.42 7.95 2.20
C LEU A 95 -3.93 8.25 2.12
N THR A 96 -4.57 8.45 3.26
CA THR A 96 -6.01 8.75 3.30
C THR A 96 -6.35 10.11 2.70
N GLU A 97 -5.52 11.13 2.95
CA GLU A 97 -5.68 12.46 2.38
C GLU A 97 -5.58 12.45 0.85
N GLU A 98 -4.57 11.76 0.29
CA GLU A 98 -4.39 11.65 -1.17
C GLU A 98 -5.50 10.80 -1.82
N TRP A 99 -5.92 9.70 -1.17
CA TRP A 99 -7.06 8.90 -1.63
C TRP A 99 -8.34 9.73 -1.73
N HIS A 100 -8.61 10.58 -0.73
CA HIS A 100 -9.75 11.49 -0.77
C HIS A 100 -9.62 12.59 -1.83
N ARG A 101 -8.41 13.00 -2.20
CA ARG A 101 -8.19 13.95 -3.30
C ARG A 101 -8.53 13.30 -4.64
N ALA A 102 -8.01 12.11 -4.91
CA ALA A 102 -8.26 11.38 -6.14
C ALA A 102 -9.76 11.10 -6.37
N LYS A 103 -10.55 10.87 -5.32
CA LYS A 103 -12.01 10.67 -5.42
C LYS A 103 -12.84 11.93 -5.69
N ARG A 104 -12.26 13.13 -5.61
CA ARG A 104 -12.95 14.40 -5.81
C ARG A 104 -12.69 15.04 -7.18
N GLU A 105 -11.80 14.43 -7.97
CA GLU A 105 -11.49 14.80 -9.36
C GLU A 105 -12.33 13.95 -10.31
#